data_AF-A0A7J6SKD5-F1
#
_entry.id   AF-A0A7J6SKD5-F1
#
_cell.length_a   1.000
_cell.length_b   1.000
_cell.length_c   1.000
_cell.angle_alpha   90.00
_cell.angle_beta   90.00
_cell.angle_gamma   90.00
#
_symmetry.space_group_name_H-M   'P 1'
#
loop_
_entity.id
_entity.type
_entity.pdbx_description
1 polymer ?
#
loop_
_entity_poly.entity_id
_entity_poly.type
_entity_poly.pdbx_seq_one_letter_code
_entity_poly.pdbx_strand_id
1 'polypeptide(L)'
;SNLSMMPSEDNVNARVVDEMTITTRDPPFTDDYRIQVLYRDDDILIVEKPYDLRVDGDYTYTLEKFLRDMPEARPGSLKIPMDRFRLANQLDFATSGAVVLTLNKTADRETSALFQ
;
A
#
# COMPACT_ATOMS: atom_id res chain seq x y z
N SER A 1 5.17 -24.32 -39.14
CA SER A 1 5.95 -24.20 -37.89
C SER A 1 5.49 -22.94 -37.19
N ASN A 2 4.57 -23.07 -36.24
CA ASN A 2 4.07 -21.93 -35.46
C ASN A 2 5.02 -21.70 -34.30
N LEU A 3 5.92 -20.72 -34.44
CA LEU A 3 6.67 -20.21 -33.30
C LEU A 3 5.76 -19.20 -32.60
N SER A 4 5.17 -19.65 -31.51
CA SER A 4 4.48 -18.81 -30.53
C SER A 4 5.42 -17.68 -30.13
N MET A 5 5.06 -16.45 -30.49
CA MET A 5 5.59 -15.25 -29.84
C MET A 5 5.13 -15.33 -28.38
N MET A 6 6.07 -15.67 -27.50
CA MET A 6 5.91 -15.36 -26.09
C MET A 6 5.87 -13.83 -25.98
N PRO A 7 4.93 -13.25 -25.21
CA PRO A 7 4.99 -11.82 -24.92
C PRO A 7 6.34 -11.54 -24.27
N SER A 8 7.04 -10.53 -24.80
CA SER A 8 8.31 -10.06 -24.26
C SER A 8 8.15 -9.73 -22.79
N GLU A 9 9.15 -10.10 -21.99
CA GLU A 9 9.32 -9.67 -20.60
C GLU A 9 9.52 -8.16 -20.57
N ASP A 10 8.43 -7.41 -20.74
CA ASP A 10 8.41 -5.99 -20.45
C ASP A 10 8.74 -5.85 -18.97
N ASN A 11 9.87 -5.20 -18.69
CA ASN A 11 10.35 -4.81 -17.37
C ASN A 11 9.17 -4.32 -16.51
N VAL A 12 8.65 -5.18 -15.64
CA VAL A 12 7.58 -4.86 -14.68
C VAL A 12 8.19 -4.08 -13.52
N ASN A 13 8.84 -2.95 -13.82
CA ASN A 13 9.10 -1.95 -12.79
C ASN A 13 7.76 -1.24 -12.59
N ALA A 14 7.12 -1.49 -11.46
CA ALA A 14 5.93 -0.74 -11.04
C ALA A 14 6.28 0.76 -11.14
N ARG A 15 5.55 1.48 -12.01
CA ARG A 15 5.74 2.93 -12.13
C ARG A 15 5.00 3.57 -10.98
N VAL A 16 5.66 4.41 -10.21
CA VAL A 16 4.99 5.27 -9.23
C VAL A 16 3.95 6.10 -9.97
N VAL A 17 2.67 5.91 -9.65
CA VAL A 17 1.55 6.62 -10.28
C VAL A 17 1.09 7.82 -9.45
N ASP A 18 1.42 7.84 -8.17
CA ASP A 18 1.18 8.94 -7.23
C ASP A 18 2.14 8.85 -6.03
N GLU A 19 2.42 9.95 -5.35
CA GLU A 19 3.26 9.96 -4.14
C GLU A 19 2.63 10.79 -3.03
N MET A 20 2.65 10.24 -1.82
CA MET A 20 2.13 10.85 -0.62
C MET A 20 3.24 11.04 0.41
N THR A 21 3.47 12.28 0.83
CA THR A 21 4.37 12.59 1.96
C THR A 21 3.56 12.82 3.22
N ILE A 22 3.87 12.06 4.26
CA ILE A 22 3.23 12.15 5.58
C ILE A 22 4.25 12.61 6.59
N THR A 23 4.05 13.81 7.11
CA THR A 23 4.93 14.33 8.14
C THR A 23 4.64 13.68 9.48
N THR A 24 5.67 13.22 10.18
CA THR A 24 5.55 12.80 11.58
C THR A 24 6.43 13.66 12.47
N ARG A 25 5.85 14.19 13.56
CA ARG A 25 6.55 15.05 14.52
C ARG A 25 6.81 14.34 15.85
N ASP A 26 6.54 13.05 15.90
CA ASP A 26 6.56 12.27 17.13
C ASP A 26 7.79 11.34 17.14
N PRO A 27 8.66 11.45 18.17
CA PRO A 27 9.82 10.58 18.32
C PRO A 27 9.45 9.09 18.33
N PRO A 28 10.30 8.18 17.82
CA PRO A 28 11.67 8.39 17.34
C PRO A 28 11.77 8.89 15.89
N PHE A 29 10.65 9.07 15.20
CA PHE A 29 10.63 9.42 13.78
C PHE A 29 10.72 10.94 13.64
N THR A 30 11.92 11.42 13.31
CA THR A 30 12.15 12.83 12.96
C THR A 30 11.88 13.13 11.48
N ASP A 31 11.70 12.08 10.68
CA ASP A 31 11.58 12.17 9.23
C ASP A 31 10.14 11.95 8.77
N ASP A 32 9.82 12.52 7.61
CA ASP A 32 8.53 12.32 6.95
C ASP A 32 8.49 10.93 6.30
N TYR A 33 7.40 10.18 6.49
CA TYR A 33 7.17 8.97 5.71
C TYR A 33 6.75 9.35 4.30
N ARG A 34 7.46 8.80 3.31
CA ARG A 34 7.01 8.83 1.92
C ARG A 34 6.37 7.49 1.58
N ILE A 35 5.11 7.55 1.18
CA ILE A 35 4.33 6.39 0.74
C ILE A 35 4.02 6.60 -0.72
N GLN A 36 4.59 5.76 -1.57
CA GLN A 36 4.36 5.83 -3.01
C GLN A 36 3.21 4.93 -3.40
N VAL A 37 2.34 5.39 -4.29
CA VAL A 37 1.36 4.53 -4.95
C VAL A 37 2.04 3.91 -6.16
N LEU A 38 2.25 2.61 -6.10
CA LEU A 38 2.87 1.82 -7.16
C LEU A 38 1.85 1.43 -8.24
N TYR A 39 0.59 1.23 -7.84
CA TYR A 39 -0.51 0.88 -8.74
C TYR A 39 -1.85 1.22 -8.10
N ARG A 40 -2.84 1.60 -8.92
CA ARG A 40 -4.21 1.83 -8.47
C ARG A 40 -5.21 1.60 -9.60
N ASP A 41 -6.27 0.86 -9.29
CA ASP A 41 -7.51 0.80 -10.07
C ASP A 41 -8.74 0.82 -9.13
N ASP A 42 -9.89 0.37 -9.62
CA ASP A 42 -11.15 0.31 -8.86
C ASP A 42 -11.18 -0.84 -7.82
N ASP A 43 -10.31 -1.82 -7.95
CA ASP A 43 -10.30 -3.07 -7.18
C ASP A 43 -9.12 -3.16 -6.21
N ILE A 44 -7.96 -2.62 -6.58
CA ILE A 44 -6.68 -2.79 -5.89
C ILE A 44 -5.92 -1.46 -5.83
N LEU A 45 -5.27 -1.23 -4.69
CA LEU A 45 -4.26 -0.20 -4.50
C LEU A 45 -2.99 -0.86 -3.98
N ILE A 46 -1.85 -0.60 -4.63
CA ILE A 46 -0.55 -1.07 -4.19
C ILE A 46 0.29 0.14 -3.77
N VAL A 47 0.82 0.09 -2.57
CA VAL A 47 1.67 1.13 -2.01
C VAL A 47 3.03 0.58 -1.62
N GLU A 48 4.06 1.41 -1.72
CA GLU A 48 5.38 1.14 -1.17
C GLU A 48 5.40 1.53 0.31
N LYS A 49 5.50 0.54 1.19
CA LYS A 49 5.67 0.77 2.63
C LYS A 49 7.16 1.06 2.92
N PRO A 50 7.49 2.17 3.59
CA PRO A 50 8.85 2.40 4.07
C PRO A 50 9.23 1.42 5.18
N TYR A 51 10.54 1.30 5.44
CA TYR A 51 11.03 0.61 6.64
C TYR A 51 10.63 1.40 7.90
N ASP A 52 10.68 0.74 9.05
CA ASP A 52 10.32 1.27 10.37
C ASP A 52 8.88 1.83 10.48
N LEU A 53 7.99 1.44 9.56
CA LEU A 53 6.55 1.68 9.64
C LEU A 53 5.82 0.34 9.76
N ARG A 54 4.98 0.21 10.78
CA ARG A 54 4.09 -0.95 10.92
C ARG A 54 2.95 -0.89 9.91
N VAL A 55 2.51 -2.04 9.42
CA VAL A 55 1.38 -2.11 8.48
C VAL A 55 0.08 -1.72 9.20
N ASP A 56 -0.24 -2.37 10.31
CA ASP A 56 -1.47 -2.17 11.09
C ASP A 56 -1.25 -2.36 12.61
N GLY A 57 -2.35 -2.33 13.37
CA GLY A 57 -2.38 -2.66 14.80
C GLY A 57 -2.50 -1.47 15.76
N ASP A 58 -2.34 -1.77 17.05
CA ASP A 58 -2.46 -0.79 18.14
C ASP A 58 -1.17 0.00 18.38
N TYR A 59 -0.77 0.74 17.35
CA TYR A 59 0.38 1.63 17.38
C TYR A 59 -0.02 3.03 16.95
N THR A 60 0.64 4.06 17.47
CA THR A 60 0.35 5.46 17.10
C THR A 60 0.40 5.68 15.59
N TYR A 61 1.36 5.03 14.91
CA TYR A 61 1.58 5.14 13.47
C TYR A 61 1.59 3.78 12.81
N THR A 62 0.70 3.64 11.82
CA THR A 62 0.66 2.49 10.94
C THR A 62 0.33 2.96 9.53
N LEU A 63 0.79 2.20 8.53
CA LEU A 63 0.42 2.41 7.13
C LEU A 63 -1.11 2.45 6.98
N GLU A 64 -1.81 1.52 7.62
CA GLU A 64 -3.27 1.47 7.65
C GLU A 64 -3.88 2.79 8.13
N LYS A 65 -3.45 3.32 9.28
CA LYS A 65 -3.98 4.58 9.84
C LYS A 65 -3.69 5.78 8.95
N PHE A 66 -2.58 5.74 8.22
CA PHE A 66 -2.22 6.78 7.25
C PHE A 66 -3.02 6.73 5.94
N LEU A 67 -3.50 5.56 5.55
CA LEU A 67 -4.32 5.39 4.35
C LEU A 67 -5.82 5.60 4.63
N ARG A 68 -6.27 5.39 5.87
CA ARG A 68 -7.68 5.59 6.28
C ARG A 68 -8.08 7.07 6.26
N ASP A 69 -9.27 7.34 5.76
CA ASP A 69 -9.96 8.63 5.90
C ASP A 69 -10.50 8.80 7.34
N MET A 70 -9.61 9.18 8.27
CA MET A 70 -9.98 9.52 9.64
C MET A 70 -10.03 11.05 9.84
N PRO A 71 -10.90 11.58 10.72
CA PRO A 71 -10.90 13.00 11.05
C PRO A 71 -9.56 13.52 11.60
N GLU A 72 -8.79 12.66 12.28
CA GLU A 72 -7.41 12.95 12.70
C GLU A 72 -6.35 12.57 11.65
N ALA A 73 -6.76 12.11 10.46
CA ALA A 73 -5.84 11.73 9.40
C ALA A 73 -5.00 12.94 8.98
N ARG A 74 -3.70 12.71 8.90
CA ARG A 74 -2.73 13.77 8.70
C ARG A 74 -2.88 14.40 7.31
N PRO A 75 -2.50 15.69 7.19
CA PRO A 75 -2.38 16.33 5.88
C PRO A 75 -1.59 15.43 4.93
N GLY A 76 -2.13 15.21 3.73
CA GLY A 76 -1.52 14.37 2.71
C GLY A 76 -2.07 12.94 2.59
N SER A 77 -2.79 12.41 3.59
CA SER A 77 -3.38 11.05 3.52
C SER A 77 -4.25 10.80 2.27
N LEU A 78 -4.21 9.58 1.72
CA LEU A 78 -4.96 9.13 0.55
C LEU A 78 -6.48 9.06 0.79
N LYS A 79 -6.91 9.18 2.06
CA LYS A 79 -8.30 9.24 2.51
C LYS A 79 -9.17 8.17 1.86
N ILE A 80 -8.75 6.92 1.98
CA ILE A 80 -9.56 5.78 1.52
C ILE A 80 -10.64 5.53 2.58
N PRO A 81 -11.94 5.50 2.21
CA PRO A 81 -13.00 5.24 3.17
C PRO A 81 -12.78 3.93 3.93
N MET A 82 -13.06 3.92 5.25
CA MET A 82 -12.69 2.80 6.12
C MET A 82 -13.35 1.47 5.77
N ASP A 83 -14.57 1.50 5.24
CA ASP A 83 -15.34 0.34 4.79
C ASP A 83 -14.89 -0.16 3.41
N ARG A 84 -14.02 0.59 2.73
CA ARG A 84 -13.60 0.34 1.36
C ARG A 84 -12.24 -0.30 1.21
N PHE A 85 -11.50 -0.67 2.26
CA PHE A 85 -10.29 -1.47 2.00
C PHE A 85 -9.94 -2.52 3.05
N ARG A 86 -9.18 -3.51 2.60
CA ARG A 86 -8.55 -4.57 3.40
C ARG A 86 -7.09 -4.71 2.98
N LEU A 87 -6.24 -5.16 3.91
CA LEU A 87 -4.83 -5.46 3.65
C LEU A 87 -4.74 -6.92 3.21
N ALA A 88 -4.32 -7.16 1.96
CA ALA A 88 -4.22 -8.51 1.40
C ALA A 88 -2.92 -9.22 1.82
N ASN A 89 -1.88 -8.46 2.18
CA ASN A 89 -0.62 -8.97 2.70
C ASN A 89 -0.09 -8.12 3.88
N GLN A 90 0.89 -8.67 4.58
CA GLN A 90 1.56 -8.06 5.73
C GLN A 90 3.06 -8.03 5.49
N LEU A 91 3.74 -7.03 6.05
CA LEU A 91 5.19 -6.92 6.07
C LEU A 91 5.64 -6.65 7.50
N ASP A 92 6.79 -7.21 7.88
CA ASP A 92 7.42 -6.92 9.16
C ASP A 92 7.81 -5.44 9.27
N PHE A 93 7.99 -4.98 10.52
CA PHE A 93 8.34 -3.60 10.84
C PHE A 93 9.56 -3.09 10.06
N ALA A 94 10.64 -3.89 10.03
CA ALA A 94 11.91 -3.51 9.40
C ALA A 94 11.94 -3.74 7.87
N THR A 95 10.86 -4.24 7.27
CA THR A 95 10.81 -4.59 5.84
C THR A 95 10.16 -3.46 5.06
N SER A 96 10.84 -2.92 4.05
CA SER A 96 10.21 -2.06 3.04
C SER A 96 9.67 -2.89 1.87
N GLY A 97 8.68 -2.38 1.14
CA GLY A 97 8.17 -3.04 -0.05
C GLY A 97 6.67 -2.86 -0.29
N ALA A 98 6.19 -3.57 -1.31
CA ALA A 98 4.80 -3.50 -1.75
C ALA A 98 3.81 -4.09 -0.72
N VAL A 99 2.86 -3.25 -0.31
CA VAL A 99 1.66 -3.64 0.42
C VAL A 99 0.45 -3.48 -0.50
N VAL A 100 -0.36 -4.53 -0.57
CA VAL A 100 -1.53 -4.63 -1.43
C VAL A 100 -2.78 -4.40 -0.59
N LEU A 101 -3.56 -3.41 -0.99
CA LEU A 101 -4.87 -3.08 -0.47
C LEU A 101 -5.93 -3.48 -1.49
N THR A 102 -6.98 -4.16 -1.04
CA THR A 102 -8.12 -4.52 -1.88
C THR A 102 -9.29 -3.63 -1.54
N LEU A 103 -9.93 -3.04 -2.55
CA LEU A 103 -10.90 -1.96 -2.41
C LEU A 103 -12.37 -2.42 -2.35
N ASN A 104 -12.60 -3.72 -2.55
CA ASN A 104 -13.92 -4.34 -2.42
C ASN A 104 -13.80 -5.83 -2.04
N LYS A 105 -14.95 -6.44 -1.72
CA LYS A 105 -15.02 -7.83 -1.23
C LYS A 105 -14.59 -8.87 -2.27
N THR A 106 -14.86 -8.63 -3.55
CA THR A 106 -14.50 -9.56 -4.62
C THR A 106 -12.98 -9.57 -4.79
N ALA A 107 -12.38 -8.38 -4.89
CA ALA A 107 -10.94 -8.21 -4.97
C ALA A 107 -10.21 -8.80 -3.75
N ASP A 108 -10.75 -8.59 -2.54
CA ASP A 108 -10.20 -9.17 -1.29
C ASP A 108 -10.15 -10.70 -1.35
N ARG A 109 -11.27 -11.33 -1.73
CA ARG A 109 -11.36 -12.80 -1.81
C ARG A 109 -10.33 -13.38 -2.78
N GLU A 110 -10.14 -12.75 -3.93
CA GLU A 110 -9.27 -13.25 -5.00
C GLU A 110 -7.80 -12.95 -4.74
N THR A 111 -7.49 -11.73 -4.28
CA THR A 111 -6.12 -11.27 -4.05
C THR A 111 -5.53 -11.89 -2.80
N SER A 112 -6.27 -11.95 -1.69
CA SER A 112 -5.77 -12.53 -0.44
C SER A 112 -5.49 -14.03 -0.57
N ALA A 113 -6.13 -14.73 -1.52
CA ALA A 113 -5.83 -16.13 -1.83
C ALA A 113 -4.45 -16.33 -2.49
N LEU A 114 -3.85 -15.29 -3.07
CA LEU A 114 -2.51 -15.35 -3.65
C LEU A 114 -1.39 -15.28 -2.61
N PHE A 115 -1.72 -14.94 -1.36
CA PHE A 115 -0.78 -14.79 -0.25
C PHE A 115 -0.92 -15.90 0.82
N GLN A 116 -1.68 -16.98 0.53
CA GLN A 116 -1.91 -18.12 1.42
C GLN A 116 -0.87 -19.25 1.27
#